data_AF-A0A1W9P2G0-F1
#
_entry.id   AF-A0A1W9P2G0-F1
#
_cell.length_a   1.000
_cell.length_b   1.000
_cell.length_c   1.000
_cell.angle_alpha   90.00
_cell.angle_beta   90.00
_cell.angle_gamma   90.00
#
_symmetry.space_group_name_H-M   'P 1'
#
loop_
_entity.id
_entity.type
_entity.pdbx_description
1 polymer ?
#
loop_
_entity_poly.entity_id
_entity_poly.type
_entity_poly.pdbx_seq_one_letter_code
_entity_poly.pdbx_strand_id
1 'polypeptide(L)'
;MLPSKKRIIIAFVCFIILSLIFAPGFSKLQQIREQNRLLLQEIERLKKENADLREQERKYQEDFYIEKLARETLKMGRKGEVIYKINSDYSDEEQRLQR
;
A
#
# COMPACT_ATOMS: atom_id res chain seq x y z
N MET A 1 -64.66 30.27 5.79
CA MET A 1 -64.20 30.40 4.39
C MET A 1 -62.94 31.27 4.40
N LEU A 2 -61.74 30.67 4.38
CA LEU A 2 -60.50 31.44 4.40
C LEU A 2 -60.44 32.34 3.15
N PRO A 3 -60.20 33.66 3.29
CA PRO A 3 -60.19 34.57 2.14
C PRO A 3 -59.15 34.10 1.14
N SER A 4 -59.50 34.16 -0.15
CA SER A 4 -58.72 33.64 -1.29
C SER A 4 -57.25 34.07 -1.27
N LYS A 5 -56.97 35.27 -0.76
CA LYS A 5 -55.60 35.79 -0.57
C LYS A 5 -54.78 34.98 0.44
N LYS A 6 -55.38 34.51 1.54
CA LYS A 6 -54.69 33.68 2.56
C LYS A 6 -54.37 32.29 2.05
N ARG A 7 -55.20 31.72 1.18
CA ARG A 7 -54.91 30.42 0.54
C ARG A 7 -53.70 30.48 -0.39
N ILE A 8 -53.56 31.58 -1.14
CA ILE A 8 -52.40 31.82 -2.01
C ILE A 8 -51.12 31.98 -1.17
N ILE A 9 -51.18 32.72 -0.07
CA ILE A 9 -50.04 32.89 0.85
C ILE A 9 -49.62 31.55 1.45
N ILE A 10 -50.57 30.72 1.90
CA ILE A 10 -50.28 29.39 2.45
C ILE A 10 -49.65 28.49 1.40
N ALA A 11 -50.17 28.48 0.16
CA ALA A 11 -49.59 27.70 -0.93
C ALA A 11 -48.15 28.15 -1.27
N PHE A 12 -47.89 29.45 -1.25
CA PHE A 12 -46.56 30.01 -1.51
C PHE A 12 -45.56 29.64 -0.41
N VAL A 13 -45.97 29.71 0.85
CA VAL A 13 -45.13 29.29 2.00
C VAL A 13 -44.84 27.79 1.94
N CYS A 14 -45.83 26.95 1.62
CA CYS A 14 -45.61 25.52 1.42
C CYS A 14 -44.63 25.23 0.28
N PHE A 15 -44.72 25.98 -0.83
CA PHE A 15 -43.80 25.82 -1.96
C PHE A 15 -42.35 26.19 -1.57
N ILE A 16 -42.16 27.27 -0.82
CA ILE A 16 -40.83 27.68 -0.34
C ILE A 16 -40.23 26.61 0.58
N ILE A 17 -41.02 26.07 1.52
CA ILE A 17 -40.56 25.01 2.44
C ILE A 17 -40.16 23.76 1.65
N LEU A 18 -40.97 23.36 0.67
CA LEU A 18 -40.67 22.20 -0.17
C LEU A 18 -39.39 22.42 -0.99
N SER A 19 -39.21 23.62 -1.54
CA SER A 19 -38.01 23.98 -2.29
C SER A 19 -36.75 23.96 -1.42
N LEU A 20 -36.82 24.45 -0.17
CA LEU A 20 -35.70 24.44 0.78
C LEU A 20 -35.28 23.01 1.18
N ILE A 21 -36.22 22.07 1.24
CA ILE A 21 -35.94 20.66 1.55
C ILE A 21 -35.28 19.97 0.35
N PHE A 22 -35.67 20.30 -0.88
CA PHE A 22 -35.15 19.67 -2.10
C PHE A 22 -33.81 20.27 -2.60
N ALA A 23 -33.54 21.56 -2.32
CA ALA A 23 -32.31 22.24 -2.72
C ALA A 23 -30.99 21.56 -2.25
N PRO A 24 -30.84 21.12 -0.98
CA PRO A 24 -29.59 20.49 -0.54
C PRO A 24 -29.36 19.09 -1.14
N GLY A 25 -30.42 18.42 -1.63
CA GLY A 25 -30.31 17.08 -2.22
C GLY A 25 -29.46 17.03 -3.48
N PHE A 26 -29.47 18.11 -4.28
CA PHE A 26 -28.71 18.17 -5.53
C PHE A 26 -27.21 18.41 -5.33
N SER A 27 -26.83 19.24 -4.35
CA SER A 27 -25.42 19.55 -4.09
C SER A 27 -24.66 18.36 -3.52
N LYS A 28 -25.31 17.62 -2.61
CA LYS A 28 -24.72 16.44 -1.96
C LYS A 28 -24.41 15.33 -2.95
N LEU A 29 -25.25 15.17 -3.99
CA LEU A 29 -25.07 14.13 -5.00
C LEU A 29 -23.85 14.39 -5.89
N GLN A 30 -23.56 15.66 -6.22
CA GLN A 30 -22.35 16.00 -6.97
C GLN A 30 -21.08 15.79 -6.15
N GLN A 31 -21.10 16.18 -4.86
CA GLN A 31 -19.96 15.96 -3.97
C GLN A 31 -19.63 14.47 -3.81
N ILE A 32 -20.65 13.62 -3.63
CA ILE A 32 -20.46 12.16 -3.50
C ILE A 32 -19.87 11.58 -4.79
N ARG A 33 -20.34 12.02 -5.97
CA ARG A 33 -19.80 11.55 -7.26
C ARG A 33 -18.32 11.92 -7.42
N GLU A 34 -17.96 13.14 -7.06
CA GLU A 34 -16.56 13.60 -7.15
C GLU A 34 -15.66 12.84 -6.18
N GLN A 35 -16.10 12.66 -4.93
CA GLN A 35 -15.38 11.85 -3.95
C GLN A 35 -15.17 10.41 -4.42
N ASN A 36 -16.20 9.81 -5.01
CA ASN A 36 -16.11 8.44 -5.52
C ASN A 36 -15.10 8.35 -6.68
N ARG A 37 -15.08 9.33 -7.59
CA ARG A 37 -14.10 9.40 -8.67
C ARG A 37 -12.66 9.50 -8.14
N LEU A 38 -12.42 10.39 -7.17
CA LEU A 38 -11.11 10.57 -6.56
C LEU A 38 -10.64 9.30 -5.82
N LEU A 39 -11.54 8.65 -5.08
CA LEU A 39 -11.23 7.40 -4.39
C LEU A 39 -10.88 6.27 -5.35
N LEU A 40 -11.59 6.15 -6.48
CA LEU A 40 -11.27 5.15 -7.50
C LEU A 40 -9.90 5.38 -8.13
N GLN A 41 -9.54 6.63 -8.42
CA GLN A 41 -8.21 6.98 -8.92
C GLN A 41 -7.12 6.64 -7.90
N GLU A 42 -7.36 6.92 -6.62
CA GLU A 42 -6.44 6.60 -5.54
C GLU A 42 -6.23 5.07 -5.40
N ILE A 43 -7.31 4.29 -5.50
CA ILE A 43 -7.24 2.82 -5.48
C ILE A 43 -6.39 2.30 -6.64
N GLU A 44 -6.57 2.83 -7.85
CA GLU A 44 -5.78 2.40 -9.01
C GLU A 44 -4.30 2.75 -8.83
N ARG A 45 -4.00 3.96 -8.33
CA ARG A 45 -2.63 4.39 -8.03
C ARG A 45 -1.97 3.45 -7.01
N LEU A 46 -2.62 3.22 -5.88
CA LEU A 46 -2.11 2.37 -4.81
C LEU A 46 -1.94 0.91 -5.27
N LYS A 47 -2.85 0.39 -6.10
CA LYS A 47 -2.70 -0.96 -6.67
C LYS A 47 -1.44 -1.07 -7.53
N LYS A 48 -1.17 -0.07 -8.37
CA LYS A 48 0.02 -0.04 -9.22
C LYS A 48 1.28 0.04 -8.37
N GLU A 49 1.32 0.94 -7.40
CA GLU A 49 2.46 1.08 -6.48
C GLU A 49 2.71 -0.20 -5.68
N ASN A 50 1.67 -0.87 -5.20
CA ASN A 50 1.80 -2.15 -4.51
C ASN A 50 2.35 -3.25 -5.42
N ALA A 51 1.92 -3.30 -6.68
CA ALA A 51 2.45 -4.25 -7.66
C ALA A 51 3.94 -4.00 -7.93
N ASP A 52 4.34 -2.75 -8.15
CA ASP A 52 5.73 -2.37 -8.40
C ASP A 52 6.63 -2.68 -7.19
N LEU A 53 6.15 -2.44 -5.97
CA LEU A 53 6.87 -2.76 -4.73
C LEU A 53 7.02 -4.27 -4.53
N ARG A 54 5.97 -5.06 -4.82
CA ARG A 54 6.04 -6.52 -4.74
C ARG A 54 7.01 -7.12 -5.76
N GLU A 55 7.08 -6.55 -6.96
CA GLU A 55 8.06 -6.97 -7.96
C GLU A 55 9.49 -6.69 -7.48
N GLN A 56 9.73 -5.52 -6.88
CA GLN A 56 11.02 -5.19 -6.28
C GLN A 56 11.38 -6.13 -5.14
N GLU A 57 10.45 -6.41 -4.22
CA GLU A 57 10.66 -7.35 -3.13
C GLU A 57 11.04 -8.75 -3.65
N ARG A 58 10.34 -9.23 -4.67
CA ARG A 58 10.67 -10.52 -5.31
C ARG A 58 12.09 -10.50 -5.89
N LYS A 59 12.49 -9.45 -6.61
CA LYS A 59 13.84 -9.34 -7.18
C LYS A 59 14.92 -9.37 -6.08
N TYR A 60 14.72 -8.61 -5.00
CA TYR A 60 15.65 -8.62 -3.88
C TYR A 60 15.72 -9.98 -3.18
N GLN A 61 14.59 -10.66 -3.02
CA GLN A 61 14.55 -12.01 -2.46
C GLN A 61 15.24 -13.01 -3.37
N GLU A 62 15.01 -12.98 -4.68
CA GLU A 62 15.66 -13.88 -5.65
C GLU A 62 17.19 -13.66 -5.67
N ASP A 63 17.66 -12.42 -5.78
CA ASP A 63 19.11 -12.12 -5.80
C ASP A 63 19.79 -12.51 -4.48
N PHE A 64 19.18 -12.16 -3.35
CA PHE A 64 19.70 -12.53 -2.03
C PHE A 64 19.66 -14.04 -1.82
N TYR A 65 18.60 -14.71 -2.26
CA TYR A 65 18.47 -16.16 -2.16
C TYR A 65 19.50 -16.88 -3.03
N ILE A 66 19.76 -16.40 -4.25
CA ILE A 66 20.80 -16.94 -5.14
C ILE A 66 22.19 -16.73 -4.52
N GLU A 67 22.49 -15.53 -3.99
CA GLU A 67 23.77 -15.27 -3.31
C GLU A 67 23.93 -16.19 -2.09
N LYS A 68 22.89 -16.31 -1.26
CA LYS A 68 22.90 -17.17 -0.08
C LYS A 68 23.13 -18.63 -0.45
N LEU A 69 22.42 -19.14 -1.46
CA LEU A 69 22.58 -20.50 -1.95
C LEU A 69 23.99 -20.75 -2.50
N ALA A 70 24.57 -19.80 -3.23
CA ALA A 70 25.94 -19.89 -3.73
C ALA A 70 26.99 -19.94 -2.59
N ARG A 71 26.80 -19.13 -1.54
CA ARG A 71 27.66 -19.15 -0.35
C ARG A 71 27.55 -20.46 0.43
N GLU A 72 26.34 -20.94 0.66
CA GLU A 72 26.06 -22.11 1.51
C GLU A 72 26.35 -23.44 0.80
N THR A 73 25.88 -23.60 -0.44
CA THR A 73 25.93 -24.89 -1.16
C THR A 73 27.20 -25.03 -1.99
N LEU A 74 27.60 -23.95 -2.68
CA LEU A 74 28.73 -24.00 -3.61
C LEU A 74 30.06 -23.58 -2.96
N LYS A 75 30.02 -23.08 -1.71
CA LYS A 75 31.16 -22.38 -1.07
C LYS A 75 31.79 -21.42 -2.07
N MET A 76 30.99 -20.64 -2.80
CA MET A 76 31.47 -19.62 -3.71
C MET A 76 31.41 -18.26 -3.01
N GLY A 77 32.56 -17.62 -2.85
CA GLY A 77 32.68 -16.22 -2.46
C GLY A 77 32.58 -15.31 -3.68
N ARG A 78 32.43 -14.01 -3.46
CA ARG A 78 32.50 -13.02 -4.55
C ARG A 78 33.88 -13.04 -5.21
N LYS A 79 33.97 -12.54 -6.44
CA LYS A 79 35.25 -12.40 -7.16
C LYS A 79 36.21 -11.53 -6.33
N GLY A 80 37.25 -12.14 -5.76
CA GLY A 80 38.23 -11.48 -4.87
C GLY A 80 38.13 -11.85 -3.38
N GLU A 81 37.15 -12.65 -2.96
CA GLU A 81 37.08 -13.19 -1.58
C GLU A 81 37.86 -14.52 -1.47
N VAL A 82 38.68 -14.67 -0.43
CA VAL A 82 39.43 -15.91 -0.12
C VAL A 82 38.66 -16.72 0.94
N ILE A 83 38.27 -17.94 0.61
CA ILE A 83 37.54 -18.81 1.53
C ILE A 83 38.53 -19.55 2.43
N TYR A 84 38.58 -19.17 3.70
CA TYR A 84 39.35 -19.89 4.71
C TYR A 84 38.61 -21.14 5.17
N LYS A 85 39.15 -22.32 4.86
CA LYS A 85 38.82 -23.55 5.57
C LYS A 85 39.79 -23.68 6.74
N ILE A 86 39.30 -23.42 7.95
CA ILE A 86 40.06 -23.72 9.17
C ILE A 86 39.96 -25.24 9.35
N ASN A 87 41.02 -25.97 8.99
CA ASN A 87 41.16 -27.36 9.38
C ASN A 87 41.60 -27.36 10.86
N SER A 88 40.79 -27.95 11.73
CA SER A 88 41.03 -28.06 13.18
C SER A 88 42.25 -28.92 13.54
N ASP A 89 42.92 -29.52 12.56
CA ASP A 89 44.02 -30.46 12.78
C ASP A 89 45.31 -29.79 13.31
N TYR A 90 45.38 -28.45 13.27
CA TYR A 90 46.57 -27.70 13.71
C TYR A 90 46.52 -27.19 15.16
N SER A 91 45.37 -27.26 15.84
CA SER A 91 45.27 -26.78 17.24
C SER A 91 45.70 -27.82 18.28
N ASP A 92 45.82 -29.09 17.89
CA ASP A 92 46.11 -30.20 18.81
C ASP A 92 47.61 -30.54 18.88
N GLU A 93 48.39 -30.22 17.84
CA GLU A 93 49.84 -30.50 17.82
C GLU A 93 50.62 -29.55 18.73
N GLU A 94 50.27 -28.25 18.77
CA GLU A 94 50.95 -27.29 19.65
C GLU A 94 50.72 -27.57 21.14
N GLN A 95 49.59 -28.18 21.51
CA GLN A 95 49.31 -28.59 22.89
C GLN A 95 50.03 -29.89 23.31
N ARG A 96 50.46 -30.71 22.35
CA ARG A 96 51.21 -31.96 22.59
C ARG A 96 52.71 -31.74 22.75
N LEU A 97 53.27 -30.72 22.09
CA LEU A 97 54.69 -30.36 22.20
C LEU A 97 55.03 -29.54 23.46
N GLN A 98 54.02 -29.09 24.22
CA GLN A 98 54.20 -28.33 25.46
C GLN A 98 53.91 -29.15 26.75
N ARG A 99 53.73 -30.47 26.64
CA ARG A 99 53.60 -31.38 27.80
C ARG A 99 54.78 -32.32 27.94
#